data_AF-A0A8G2G322-F1
#
_entry.id   AF-A0A8G2G322-F1
#
_cell.length_a   1.000
_cell.length_b   1.000
_cell.length_c   1.000
_cell.angle_alpha   90.00
_cell.angle_beta   90.00
_cell.angle_gamma   90.00
#
_symmetry.space_group_name_H-M   'P 1'
#
loop_
_entity.id
_entity.type
_entity.pdbx_description
1 polymer ?
#
loop_
_entity_poly.entity_id
_entity_poly.type
_entity_poly.pdbx_seq_one_letter_code
_entity_poly.pdbx_strand_id
1 'polypeptide(L)' 'MNSKEKLYRLMYIALLEIRNDANISGDKKTFEISNLIHNLPSKIKIDSPNFDAILAEIIESAENNKGLKDWLKNNSID' A
#
# COMPACT_ATOMS: atom_id res chain seq x y z
N MET A 1 -22.86 -1.76 -6.89
CA MET A 1 -21.55 -1.24 -6.43
C MET A 1 -21.73 0.21 -5.98
N ASN A 2 -21.62 0.47 -4.67
CA ASN A 2 -21.82 1.81 -4.13
C ASN A 2 -20.60 2.72 -4.46
N SER A 3 -20.74 4.04 -4.25
CA SER A 3 -19.66 4.99 -4.57
C SER A 3 -18.36 4.70 -3.80
N LYS A 4 -18.47 4.21 -2.56
CA LYS A 4 -17.32 3.84 -1.71
C LYS A 4 -16.51 2.70 -2.35
N GLU A 5 -17.16 1.64 -2.81
CA GLU A 5 -16.51 0.51 -3.50
C GLU A 5 -15.85 0.94 -4.82
N LYS A 6 -16.49 1.84 -5.58
CA LYS A 6 -15.91 2.43 -6.80
C LYS A 6 -14.62 3.19 -6.50
N LEU A 7 -14.59 3.96 -5.42
CA LEU A 7 -13.40 4.69 -5.00
C LEU A 7 -12.26 3.75 -4.59
N TYR A 8 -12.53 2.71 -3.79
CA TYR A 8 -11.49 1.73 -3.44
C TYR A 8 -10.95 0.99 -4.67
N ARG A 9 -11.82 0.65 -5.63
CA ARG A 9 -11.38 0.04 -6.88
C ARG A 9 -10.50 0.98 -7.69
N LEU A 10 -10.84 2.27 -7.75
CA LEU A 10 -10.03 3.26 -8.45
C LEU A 10 -8.65 3.41 -7.79
N MET A 11 -8.60 3.48 -6.45
CA MET A 11 -7.34 3.52 -5.70
C MET A 11 -6.48 2.27 -5.94
N TYR A 12 -7.11 1.08 -5.91
CA TYR A 12 -6.43 -0.18 -6.18
C TYR A 12 -5.77 -0.18 -7.56
N ILE A 13 -6.51 0.23 -8.60
CA ILE A 13 -6.00 0.32 -9.96
C ILE A 13 -4.85 1.34 -10.04
N ALA A 14 -5.02 2.53 -9.48
CA ALA A 14 -3.98 3.56 -9.51
C ALA A 14 -2.66 3.09 -8.88
N LEU A 15 -2.72 2.37 -7.76
CA LEU A 15 -1.52 1.83 -7.10
C LEU A 15 -0.85 0.72 -7.92
N LEU A 16 -1.63 -0.08 -8.67
CA LEU A 16 -1.06 -1.07 -9.60
C LEU A 16 -0.36 -0.41 -10.78
N GLU A 17 -0.95 0.65 -11.36
CA GLU A 17 -0.33 1.41 -12.45
C GLU A 17 0.97 2.06 -11.98
N ILE A 18 0.96 2.73 -10.82
CA ILE A 18 2.18 3.32 -10.22
C ILE A 18 3.28 2.26 -10.02
N ARG A 19 2.91 1.07 -9.54
CA ARG A 19 3.85 -0.03 -9.37
C ARG A 19 4.45 -0.49 -10.70
N ASN A 20 3.62 -0.63 -11.72
CA ASN A 20 4.06 -1.04 -13.05
C ASN A 20 4.99 0.00 -13.68
N ASP A 21 4.62 1.28 -13.62
CA ASP A 21 5.42 2.39 -14.14
C ASP A 21 6.76 2.53 -13.42
N ALA A 22 6.78 2.37 -12.10
CA ALA A 22 7.99 2.38 -11.30
C ALA A 22 8.93 1.21 -11.66
N ASN A 23 8.37 0.02 -11.91
CA ASN A 23 9.13 -1.13 -12.39
C ASN A 23 9.74 -0.88 -13.78
N ILE A 24 8.97 -0.32 -14.71
CA ILE A 24 9.42 -0.02 -16.09
C ILE A 24 10.51 1.06 -16.10
N SER A 25 10.33 2.11 -15.29
CA SER A 25 11.28 3.23 -15.21
C SER A 25 12.51 2.96 -14.35
N GLY A 26 12.53 1.86 -13.58
CA GLY A 26 13.60 1.53 -12.66
C GLY A 26 13.60 2.33 -11.35
N ASP A 27 12.51 3.05 -11.04
CA ASP A 27 12.33 3.72 -9.75
C ASP A 27 12.01 2.69 -8.64
N LYS A 28 13.08 2.15 -8.06
CA LYS A 28 13.01 1.15 -6.99
C LYS A 28 12.21 1.65 -5.79
N LYS A 29 12.33 2.93 -5.41
CA LYS A 29 11.67 3.44 -4.19
C LYS A 29 10.16 3.44 -4.37
N THR A 30 9.68 3.99 -5.49
CA THR A 30 8.25 4.03 -5.80
C THR A 30 7.69 2.62 -6.01
N PHE A 31 8.46 1.73 -6.63
CA PHE A 31 8.09 0.32 -6.79
C PHE A 31 7.86 -0.36 -5.43
N GLU A 32 8.82 -0.26 -4.51
CA GLU A 32 8.71 -0.90 -3.20
C GLU A 32 7.53 -0.34 -2.38
N ILE A 33 7.34 0.98 -2.39
CA ILE A 33 6.22 1.63 -1.66
C ILE A 33 4.88 1.20 -2.23
N SER A 34 4.70 1.29 -3.55
CA SER A 34 3.46 0.87 -4.20
C SER A 34 3.21 -0.63 -4.04
N ASN A 35 4.25 -1.46 -4.11
CA ASN A 35 4.17 -2.90 -3.83
C ASN A 35 3.73 -3.18 -2.38
N LEU A 36 4.15 -2.38 -1.40
CA LEU A 36 3.71 -2.51 -0.02
C LEU A 36 2.20 -2.23 0.15
N ILE A 37 1.69 -1.18 -0.52
CA ILE A 37 0.34 -0.65 -0.24
C ILE A 37 -0.71 -0.98 -1.31
N HIS A 38 -0.36 -1.60 -2.44
CA HIS A 38 -1.32 -1.79 -3.56
C HIS A 38 -2.59 -2.53 -3.15
N ASN A 39 -2.53 -3.46 -2.19
CA ASN A 39 -3.69 -4.19 -1.70
C ASN A 39 -4.49 -3.47 -0.62
N LEU A 40 -3.98 -2.36 -0.06
CA LEU A 40 -4.62 -1.64 1.04
C LEU A 40 -6.08 -1.24 0.73
N PRO A 41 -6.42 -0.68 -0.46
CA PRO A 41 -7.80 -0.36 -0.78
C PRO A 41 -8.74 -1.57 -0.72
N SER A 42 -8.24 -2.76 -1.09
CA SER A 42 -9.00 -4.01 -1.01
C SER A 42 -9.17 -4.51 0.43
N LYS A 43 -8.22 -4.22 1.32
CA LYS A 43 -8.30 -4.60 2.75
C LYS A 43 -9.26 -3.69 3.53
N ILE A 44 -9.31 -2.39 3.20
CA ILE A 44 -10.18 -1.42 3.90
C ILE A 44 -11.60 -1.33 3.34
N LYS A 45 -11.91 -2.00 2.21
CA LYS A 45 -13.26 -1.97 1.62
C LYS A 45 -14.30 -2.78 2.38
N ILE A 46 -13.87 -3.70 3.24
CA ILE A 46 -14.75 -4.59 4.00
C ILE A 46 -15.58 -3.78 5.01
N ASP A 47 -16.74 -4.30 5.41
CA ASP A 47 -17.52 -3.71 6.49
C ASP A 47 -16.79 -3.94 7.82
N SER A 48 -16.51 -2.85 8.53
CA SER A 48 -15.73 -2.83 9.78
C SER A 48 -14.31 -3.43 9.65
N PRO A 49 -13.41 -2.79 8.87
CA PRO A 49 -12.03 -3.26 8.74
C PRO A 49 -11.28 -3.18 10.08
N ASN A 50 -10.52 -4.23 10.38
CA ASN A 50 -9.59 -4.22 11.51
C ASN A 50 -8.32 -3.45 11.11
N PHE A 51 -8.31 -2.14 11.34
CA PHE A 51 -7.21 -1.26 10.94
C PHE A 51 -5.89 -1.62 11.61
N ASP A 52 -5.92 -2.05 12.88
CA ASP A 52 -4.71 -2.43 13.62
C ASP A 52 -4.05 -3.67 13.01
N ALA A 53 -4.85 -4.68 12.65
CA ALA A 53 -4.34 -5.87 11.95
C ALA A 53 -3.77 -5.53 10.58
N ILE A 54 -4.45 -4.67 9.81
CA ILE A 54 -3.98 -4.22 8.49
C ILE A 54 -2.65 -3.46 8.61
N LEU A 55 -2.53 -2.58 9.61
CA LEU A 55 -1.31 -1.84 9.88
C LEU A 55 -0.17 -2.77 10.29
N ALA A 56 -0.42 -3.73 11.18
CA ALA A 56 0.57 -4.72 11.60
C ALA A 56 1.11 -5.53 10.42
N GLU A 57 0.24 -5.99 9.52
CA GLU A 57 0.65 -6.71 8.29
C GLU A 57 1.54 -5.84 7.38
N ILE A 58 1.26 -4.54 7.26
CA ILE A 58 2.07 -3.61 6.47
C ILE A 58 3.44 -3.41 7.12
N ILE A 59 3.49 -3.21 8.43
CA ILE A 59 4.74 -3.06 9.17
C ILE A 59 5.58 -4.32 9.01
N GLU A 60 5.02 -5.50 9.26
CA GLU A 60 5.71 -6.79 9.09
C GLU A 60 6.26 -6.98 7.67
N SER A 61 5.46 -6.64 6.65
CA SER A 61 5.88 -6.71 5.25
C SER A 61 7.07 -5.78 4.95
N ALA A 62 7.09 -4.61 5.58
CA ALA A 62 8.17 -3.63 5.42
C ALA A 62 9.44 -3.98 6.22
N GLU A 63 9.33 -4.72 7.33
CA GLU A 63 10.48 -5.05 8.17
C GLU A 63 11.55 -5.87 7.44
N ASN A 64 11.13 -6.65 6.44
CA ASN A 64 12.01 -7.46 5.60
C ASN A 64 12.76 -6.65 4.52
N ASN A 65 12.47 -5.35 4.39
CA ASN A 65 13.14 -4.44 3.45
C ASN A 65 13.64 -3.19 4.19
N LYS A 66 14.96 -3.05 4.33
CA LYS A 66 15.58 -1.92 5.05
C LYS A 66 15.10 -0.54 4.54
N GLY A 67 14.94 -0.39 3.23
CA GLY A 67 14.47 0.87 2.63
C GLY A 67 13.02 1.20 2.97
N LEU A 68 12.15 0.18 3.04
CA LEU A 68 10.75 0.36 3.45
C LEU A 68 10.63 0.61 4.96
N LYS A 69 11.41 -0.10 5.78
CA LYS A 69 11.49 0.14 7.23
C LYS A 69 11.88 1.58 7.55
N ASP A 70 12.91 2.11 6.87
CA ASP A 70 13.34 3.50 7.04
C ASP A 70 12.28 4.48 6.51
N TRP A 71 11.61 4.15 5.41
CA TRP A 71 10.52 4.96 4.87
C TRP A 71 9.35 5.10 5.85
N LEU A 72 8.92 4.01 6.51
CA LEU A 72 7.85 4.05 7.51
C LEU A 72 8.22 4.96 8.69
N LYS A 73 9.42 4.80 9.25
CA LYS A 73 9.91 5.63 10.38
C LYS A 73 9.95 7.12 10.04
N ASN A 74 10.40 7.46 8.83
CA ASN A 74 10.52 8.85 8.38
C ASN A 74 9.16 9.52 8.12
N ASN A 75 8.08 8.76 8.01
CA ASN A 75 6.72 9.29 7.79
C ASN A 75 5.83 9.16 9.05
N SER A 76 6.44 8.91 10.21
CA SER A 76 5.78 8.95 11.52
C SER A 76 4.50 8.09 11.57
N ILE A 77 4.59 6.84 11.12
CA ILE A 77 3.54 5.83 11.36
C ILE A 77 3.78 5.16 12.74
N ASP A 78 4.12 5.98 13.74
CA ASP A 78 4.31 5.62 15.14
C ASP A 78 3.12 6.12 15.98
#